data_AF-A0A9X4MX03-F1
#
_entry.id   AF-A0A9X4MX03-F1
#
_cell.length_a   1.000
_cell.length_b   1.000
_cell.length_c   1.000
_cell.angle_alpha   90.00
_cell.angle_beta   90.00
_cell.angle_gamma   90.00
#
_symmetry.space_group_name_H-M   'P 1'
#
loop_
_entity.id
_entity.type
_entity.pdbx_description
1 polymer ?
#
loop_
_entity_poly.entity_id
_entity_poly.type
_entity_poly.pdbx_seq_one_letter_code
_entity_poly.pdbx_strand_id
1 'polypeptide(L)'
;MQSFIHYFLHFGFPFFIAFLFFRKDWKKVYLILIATMLVDLDHLLSDPIFQANRCSINFHLLHTYYAMLVYVILLFFRKPFKIIGIGLLFHMFTDFVDCLMTYAKCATCLSDSPIIDLIENVANLLGI
;
A
#
# COMPACT_ATOMS: atom_id res chain seq x y z
N MET A 1 15.87 8.45 2.33
CA MET A 1 14.62 8.84 3.04
C MET A 1 13.43 8.00 2.60
N GLN A 2 13.13 7.89 1.30
CA GLN A 2 12.01 7.07 0.78
C GLN A 2 11.95 5.64 1.35
N SER A 3 13.02 4.85 1.23
CA SER A 3 13.03 3.48 1.77
C SER A 3 12.73 3.41 3.27
N PHE A 4 13.18 4.40 4.05
CA PHE A 4 12.87 4.46 5.47
C PHE A 4 11.37 4.70 5.70
N ILE A 5 10.77 5.64 4.97
CA ILE A 5 9.33 5.93 5.05
C ILE A 5 8.52 4.71 4.61
N HIS A 6 8.88 4.07 3.48
CA HIS A 6 8.23 2.88 2.96
C HIS A 6 8.22 1.74 3.99
N TYR A 7 9.39 1.34 4.50
CA TYR A 7 9.47 0.27 5.51
C TYR A 7 8.86 0.66 6.85
N PHE A 8 8.95 1.93 7.26
CA PHE A 8 8.30 2.39 8.46
C PHE A 8 6.78 2.32 8.33
N LEU A 9 6.20 2.73 7.20
CA LEU A 9 4.77 2.63 6.96
C LEU A 9 4.31 1.17 6.83
N HIS A 10 5.08 0.29 6.21
CA HIS A 10 4.71 -1.13 6.11
C HIS A 10 4.83 -1.91 7.42
N PHE A 11 5.84 -1.64 8.25
CA PHE A 11 6.14 -2.45 9.44
C PHE A 11 6.01 -1.69 10.76
N GLY A 12 6.43 -0.44 10.82
CA GLY A 12 6.41 0.38 12.04
C GLY A 12 5.03 0.98 12.34
N PHE A 13 4.40 1.63 11.37
CA PHE A 13 3.12 2.31 11.55
C PHE A 13 1.95 1.37 11.93
N PRO A 14 1.86 0.12 11.44
CA PRO A 14 0.82 -0.81 11.85
C PRO A 14 0.84 -1.12 13.34
N PHE A 15 1.99 -1.01 14.02
CA PHE A 15 2.05 -1.11 15.47
C PHE A 15 1.21 0.00 16.13
N PHE A 16 1.32 1.24 15.66
CA PHE A 16 0.53 2.36 16.20
C PHE A 16 -0.95 2.18 15.92
N ILE A 17 -1.33 1.69 14.73
CA ILE A 17 -2.73 1.34 14.42
C ILE A 17 -3.24 0.29 15.41
N ALA A 18 -2.50 -0.81 15.60
CA ALA A 18 -2.88 -1.87 16.51
C ALA A 18 -2.96 -1.40 17.98
N PHE A 19 -1.98 -0.62 18.44
CA PHE A 19 -1.88 -0.17 19.82
C PHE A 19 -2.96 0.85 20.19
N LEU A 20 -3.22 1.82 19.32
CA LEU A 20 -4.18 2.90 19.58
C LEU A 20 -5.63 2.43 19.43
N PHE A 21 -5.95 1.68 18.37
CA PHE A 21 -7.33 1.30 18.07
C PHE A 21 -7.74 -0.08 18.64
N PHE A 22 -6.79 -0.96 18.94
CA PHE A 22 -7.05 -2.33 19.38
C PHE A 22 -6.31 -2.69 20.67
N ARG A 23 -6.23 -1.74 21.61
CA ARG A 23 -5.42 -1.81 22.85
C ARG A 23 -5.53 -3.11 23.65
N LYS A 24 -6.70 -3.76 23.70
CA LYS A 24 -6.88 -5.04 24.42
C LYS A 24 -6.21 -6.23 23.72
N ASP A 25 -6.17 -6.22 22.39
CA ASP A 25 -5.70 -7.33 21.54
C ASP A 25 -4.52 -6.92 20.64
N TRP A 26 -3.83 -5.82 20.95
CA TRP A 26 -2.93 -5.12 20.02
C TRP A 26 -1.86 -6.03 19.42
N LYS A 27 -1.33 -7.01 20.19
CA LYS A 27 -0.34 -7.97 19.69
C LYS A 27 -0.91 -8.84 18.55
N LYS A 28 -2.12 -9.37 18.72
CA LYS A 28 -2.79 -10.18 17.71
C LYS A 28 -3.12 -9.34 16.47
N VAL A 29 -3.61 -8.12 16.68
CA VAL A 29 -3.93 -7.20 15.58
C VAL A 29 -2.68 -6.82 14.80
N TYR A 30 -1.59 -6.48 15.49
CA TYR A 30 -0.32 -6.16 14.87
C TYR A 30 0.19 -7.34 14.01
N LEU A 31 0.15 -8.57 14.52
CA LEU A 31 0.52 -9.75 13.74
C LEU A 31 -0.36 -9.93 12.49
N ILE A 32 -1.67 -9.66 12.57
CA ILE A 32 -2.55 -9.71 11.40
C ILE A 32 -2.17 -8.62 10.39
N LEU A 33 -1.90 -7.38 10.84
CA LEU A 33 -1.51 -6.28 9.96
C LEU A 33 -0.14 -6.52 9.29
N ILE A 34 0.82 -7.13 9.99
CA ILE A 34 2.09 -7.53 9.37
C ILE A 34 1.88 -8.69 8.40
N ALA A 35 0.95 -9.61 8.68
CA ALA A 35 0.65 -10.71 7.77
C ALA A 35 0.04 -10.23 6.44
N THR A 36 -0.58 -9.04 6.37
CA THR A 36 -1.10 -8.51 5.10
C THR A 36 0.00 -8.10 4.12
N MET A 37 1.26 -7.96 4.57
CA MET A 37 2.42 -7.74 3.70
C MET A 37 2.63 -8.90 2.69
N LEU A 38 2.05 -10.07 2.96
CA LEU A 38 2.05 -11.19 2.02
C LEU A 38 1.33 -10.88 0.70
N VAL A 39 0.58 -9.77 0.61
CA VAL A 39 -0.02 -9.30 -0.63
C VAL A 39 1.02 -9.08 -1.73
N ASP A 40 2.23 -8.63 -1.38
CA ASP A 40 3.36 -8.40 -2.30
C ASP A 40 3.90 -9.66 -2.96
N LEU A 41 3.49 -10.85 -2.51
CA LEU A 41 3.83 -12.08 -3.22
C LEU A 41 3.24 -12.10 -4.64
N ASP A 42 2.26 -11.25 -4.95
CA ASP A 42 1.76 -11.06 -6.31
C ASP A 42 2.79 -10.42 -7.26
N HIS A 43 3.87 -9.81 -6.75
CA HIS A 43 4.98 -9.33 -7.57
C HIS A 43 5.67 -10.47 -8.34
N LEU A 44 5.63 -11.69 -7.79
CA LEU A 44 6.16 -12.88 -8.46
C LEU A 44 5.35 -13.27 -9.70
N LEU A 45 4.13 -12.73 -9.84
CA LEU A 45 3.23 -12.98 -10.96
C LEU A 45 3.26 -11.86 -12.01
N SER A 46 4.00 -10.78 -11.78
CA SER A 46 4.14 -9.69 -12.75
C SER A 46 5.34 -9.86 -13.68
N ASP A 47 5.23 -9.33 -14.89
CA ASP A 47 6.32 -9.24 -15.85
C ASP A 47 6.61 -7.75 -16.18
N PRO A 48 7.79 -7.20 -15.84
CA PRO A 48 8.90 -7.85 -15.14
C PRO A 48 8.68 -8.02 -13.63
N ILE A 49 9.24 -9.09 -13.06
CA ILE A 49 9.19 -9.36 -11.61
C ILE A 49 9.82 -8.23 -10.81
N PHE A 50 10.97 -7.70 -11.25
CA PHE A 50 11.66 -6.58 -10.62
C PHE A 50 11.98 -5.48 -11.65
N GLN A 51 11.59 -4.25 -11.33
CA GLN A 51 11.88 -3.05 -12.10
C GLN A 51 12.03 -1.89 -11.13
N ALA A 52 13.14 -1.18 -11.23
CA ALA A 52 13.37 0.01 -10.41
C ALA A 52 12.39 1.12 -10.80
N ASN A 53 11.97 1.94 -9.82
CA ASN A 53 11.14 3.11 -10.00
C ASN A 53 9.76 2.84 -10.66
N ARG A 54 9.23 1.62 -10.57
CA ARG A 54 7.85 1.34 -10.97
C ARG A 54 6.86 1.70 -9.86
N CYS A 55 5.63 1.98 -10.23
CA CYS A 55 4.53 2.05 -9.28
C CYS A 55 3.83 0.69 -9.19
N SER A 56 3.65 0.17 -7.97
CA SER A 56 2.97 -1.13 -7.73
C SER A 56 1.47 -1.08 -8.04
N ILE A 57 0.85 0.08 -7.85
CA ILE A 57 -0.60 0.25 -7.98
C ILE A 57 -1.05 0.05 -9.43
N ASN A 58 -2.04 -0.83 -9.59
CA ASN A 58 -2.61 -1.23 -10.87
C ASN A 58 -1.62 -1.89 -11.85
N PHE A 59 -0.40 -2.22 -11.38
CA PHE A 59 0.58 -3.02 -12.10
C PHE A 59 0.53 -4.49 -11.65
N HIS A 60 0.42 -4.75 -10.35
CA HIS A 60 0.29 -6.10 -9.81
C HIS A 60 -1.18 -6.51 -9.56
N LEU A 61 -1.46 -7.82 -9.62
CA LEU A 61 -2.81 -8.37 -9.60
C LEU A 61 -3.61 -7.98 -8.34
N LEU A 62 -3.01 -8.09 -7.16
CA LEU A 62 -3.62 -7.76 -5.87
C LEU A 62 -3.52 -6.27 -5.54
N HIS A 63 -2.80 -5.50 -6.36
CA HIS A 63 -2.68 -4.05 -6.29
C HIS A 63 -3.60 -3.32 -7.29
N THR A 64 -4.50 -4.05 -7.95
CA THR A 64 -5.51 -3.47 -8.85
C THR A 64 -6.63 -2.75 -8.08
N TYR A 65 -7.29 -1.79 -8.71
CA TYR A 65 -8.47 -1.14 -8.13
C TYR A 65 -9.60 -2.13 -7.80
N TYR A 66 -9.73 -3.21 -8.57
CA TYR A 66 -10.68 -4.29 -8.28
C TYR A 66 -10.35 -5.01 -6.97
N ALA A 67 -9.06 -5.30 -6.72
CA ALA A 67 -8.63 -5.89 -5.45
C ALA A 67 -8.87 -4.92 -4.27
N MET A 68 -8.58 -3.62 -4.46
CA MET A 68 -8.86 -2.61 -3.44
C MET A 68 -10.34 -2.51 -3.08
N LEU A 69 -11.24 -2.63 -4.05
CA LEU A 69 -12.68 -2.65 -3.80
C LEU A 69 -13.06 -3.83 -2.87
N VAL A 70 -12.47 -5.01 -3.09
CA VAL A 70 -12.64 -6.16 -2.19
C VAL A 70 -12.13 -5.83 -0.79
N TYR A 71 -10.98 -5.15 -0.67
CA TYR A 71 -10.43 -4.77 0.64
C TYR A 71 -11.30 -3.76 1.38
N VAL A 72 -11.95 -2.83 0.65
CA VAL A 72 -12.98 -1.95 1.22
C VAL A 72 -14.18 -2.76 1.71
N ILE A 73 -14.65 -3.75 0.94
CA ILE A 73 -15.74 -4.64 1.36
C ILE A 73 -15.36 -5.40 2.65
N LEU A 74 -14.09 -5.82 2.80
CA LEU A 74 -13.61 -6.50 4.01
C LEU A 74 -13.81 -5.67 5.29
N LEU A 75 -13.82 -4.34 5.20
CA LEU A 75 -14.03 -3.45 6.35
C LEU A 75 -15.40 -3.61 7.03
N PHE A 76 -16.40 -4.10 6.30
CA PHE A 76 -17.77 -4.25 6.79
C PHE A 76 -18.02 -5.60 7.52
N PHE A 77 -17.06 -6.53 7.46
CA PHE A 77 -17.16 -7.81 8.16
C PHE A 77 -16.62 -7.75 9.60
N ARG A 78 -16.94 -8.77 10.41
CA ARG A 78 -16.41 -8.88 11.78
C ARG A 78 -14.93 -9.25 11.78
N LYS A 79 -14.27 -9.11 12.94
CA LYS A 79 -12.89 -9.60 13.12
C LYS A 79 -12.80 -11.10 12.76
N PRO A 80 -11.76 -11.57 12.06
CA PRO A 80 -10.55 -10.82 11.68
C PRO A 80 -10.65 -10.03 10.37
N PHE A 81 -11.68 -10.25 9.53
CA PHE A 81 -11.77 -9.70 8.16
C PHE A 81 -11.62 -8.19 8.08
N LYS A 82 -12.29 -7.42 8.96
CA LYS A 82 -12.12 -5.96 9.01
C LYS A 82 -10.67 -5.54 9.27
N ILE A 83 -9.92 -6.27 10.10
CA ILE A 83 -8.51 -5.95 10.39
C ILE A 83 -7.65 -6.23 9.16
N ILE A 84 -7.93 -7.34 8.47
CA ILE A 84 -7.28 -7.69 7.20
C ILE A 84 -7.53 -6.59 6.15
N GLY A 85 -8.78 -6.14 6.01
CA GLY A 85 -9.13 -5.02 5.11
C GLY A 85 -8.38 -3.73 5.45
N ILE A 86 -8.26 -3.38 6.74
CA ILE A 86 -7.47 -2.22 7.19
C ILE A 86 -6.00 -2.39 6.79
N GLY A 87 -5.40 -3.56 7.05
CA GLY A 87 -4.01 -3.84 6.71
C GLY A 87 -3.73 -3.75 5.22
N LEU A 88 -4.58 -4.38 4.39
CA LEU A 88 -4.44 -4.35 2.93
C LEU A 88 -4.64 -2.94 2.38
N LEU A 89 -5.64 -2.18 2.83
CA LEU A 89 -5.81 -0.80 2.36
C LEU A 89 -4.67 0.12 2.80
N PHE A 90 -4.12 -0.10 3.99
CA PHE A 90 -2.98 0.66 4.47
C PHE A 90 -1.69 0.31 3.72
N HIS A 91 -1.54 -0.95 3.29
CA HIS A 91 -0.49 -1.39 2.38
C HIS A 91 -0.59 -0.65 1.04
N MET A 92 -1.76 -0.65 0.40
CA MET A 92 -2.00 0.06 -0.87
C MET A 92 -1.74 1.56 -0.73
N PHE A 93 -2.12 2.16 0.40
CA PHE A 93 -1.81 3.55 0.71
C PHE A 93 -0.29 3.79 0.79
N THR A 94 0.43 2.90 1.46
CA THR A 94 1.89 2.99 1.60
C THR A 94 2.59 2.91 0.25
N ASP A 95 2.17 1.99 -0.61
CA ASP A 95 2.71 1.86 -1.97
C ASP A 95 2.38 3.06 -2.84
N PHE A 96 1.17 3.62 -2.71
CA PHE A 96 0.82 4.86 -3.40
C PHE A 96 1.69 6.04 -2.95
N VAL A 97 1.98 6.17 -1.65
CA VAL A 97 2.95 7.16 -1.15
C VAL A 97 4.32 6.95 -1.77
N ASP A 98 4.77 5.70 -1.92
CA ASP A 98 6.04 5.39 -2.58
C ASP A 98 6.05 5.79 -4.07
N CYS A 99 4.92 5.62 -4.76
CA CYS A 99 4.74 6.09 -6.13
C CYS A 99 4.83 7.63 -6.22
N LEU A 100 4.19 8.37 -5.31
CA LEU A 100 4.30 9.84 -5.24
C LEU A 100 5.74 10.29 -4.97
N MET A 101 6.44 9.63 -4.04
CA MET A 101 7.84 9.93 -3.76
C MET A 101 8.77 9.65 -4.95
N THR A 102 8.46 8.62 -5.73
CA THR A 102 9.19 8.28 -6.95
C THR A 102 8.92 9.31 -8.04
N TYR A 103 7.66 9.73 -8.23
CA TYR A 103 7.28 10.79 -9.16
C TYR A 103 8.00 12.11 -8.86
N ALA A 104 7.96 12.56 -7.60
CA ALA A 104 8.61 13.79 -7.17
C ALA A 104 10.14 13.80 -7.40
N LYS A 105 10.77 12.62 -7.49
CA LYS A 105 12.20 12.49 -7.83
C LYS A 105 12.44 12.37 -9.32
N CYS A 106 11.56 11.71 -10.04
CA CYS A 106 11.70 11.39 -11.46
C CYS A 106 10.32 11.16 -12.08
N ALA A 107 9.69 12.23 -12.58
CA ALA A 107 8.39 12.15 -13.23
C ALA A 107 8.42 11.23 -14.46
N THR A 108 9.50 11.29 -15.26
CA THR A 108 9.68 10.46 -16.45
C THR A 108 9.85 8.97 -16.14
N CYS A 109 10.21 8.60 -14.91
CA CYS A 109 10.31 7.20 -14.51
C CYS A 109 8.95 6.51 -14.42
N LEU A 110 7.87 7.28 -14.29
CA LEU A 110 6.50 6.79 -14.15
C LEU A 110 5.62 7.14 -15.36
N SER A 111 6.20 7.59 -16.48
CA SER A 111 5.45 7.96 -17.69
C SER A 111 4.53 6.83 -18.18
N ASP A 112 4.96 5.59 -18.00
CA ASP A 112 4.25 4.39 -18.46
C ASP A 112 3.39 3.76 -17.34
N SER A 113 3.28 4.44 -16.19
CA SER A 113 2.48 3.96 -15.06
C SER A 113 0.99 3.95 -15.42
N PRO A 114 0.26 2.86 -15.14
CA PRO A 114 -1.19 2.81 -15.37
C PRO A 114 -1.99 3.85 -14.58
N ILE A 115 -1.37 4.50 -13.60
CA ILE A 115 -1.99 5.48 -12.71
C ILE A 115 -1.33 6.86 -12.78
N ILE A 116 -0.62 7.17 -13.87
CA ILE A 116 0.12 8.43 -14.02
C ILE A 116 -0.80 9.64 -13.81
N ASP A 117 -1.97 9.69 -14.44
CA ASP A 117 -2.91 10.81 -14.29
C ASP A 117 -3.32 11.04 -12.82
N LEU A 118 -3.51 9.97 -12.05
CA LEU A 118 -3.84 10.06 -10.64
C LEU A 118 -2.66 10.63 -9.84
N ILE A 119 -1.46 10.14 -10.11
CA ILE A 119 -0.23 10.61 -9.46
C ILE A 119 -0.01 12.10 -9.76
N GLU A 120 -0.13 12.53 -11.02
CA GLU A 120 0.07 13.93 -11.41
C GLU A 120 -0.93 14.86 -10.74
N ASN A 121 -2.21 14.48 -10.73
CA ASN A 121 -3.25 15.28 -10.08
C ASN A 121 -3.01 15.43 -8.57
N VAL A 122 -2.60 14.36 -7.89
CA VAL A 122 -2.30 14.39 -6.46
C VAL A 122 -1.00 15.17 -6.19
N ALA A 123 0.03 15.01 -7.01
CA ALA A 123 1.29 15.74 -6.90
C ALA A 123 1.05 17.26 -7.06
N ASN A 124 0.31 17.67 -8.09
CA ASN A 124 -0.09 19.05 -8.32
C ASN A 124 -0.90 19.63 -7.16
N LEU A 125 -1.83 18.86 -6.60
CA LEU A 125 -2.62 19.27 -5.42
C LEU A 125 -1.75 19.48 -4.18
N LEU A 126 -0.73 18.65 -4.00
CA LEU A 126 0.20 18.71 -2.88
C LEU A 126 1.36 19.71 -3.09
N GLY A 127 1.52 20.23 -4.31
CA GLY A 127 2.61 21.12 -4.68
C GLY A 127 3.99 20.45 -4.67
N ILE A 128 4.03 19.15 -4.99
CA ILE A 128 5.26 18.32 -5.05
C ILE A 128 5.54 17.84 -6.46
#